data_AF-A0A8C4SB73-F1
#
_entry.id   AF-A0A8C4SB73-F1
#
_cell.length_a   1.000
_cell.length_b   1.000
_cell.length_c   1.000
_cell.angle_alpha   90.00
_cell.angle_beta   90.00
_cell.angle_gamma   90.00
#
_symmetry.space_group_name_H-M   'P 1'
#
loop_
_entity.id
_entity.type
_entity.pdbx_description
1 polymer ?
#
loop_
_entity_poly.entity_id
_entity_poly.type
_entity_poly.pdbx_seq_one_letter_code
_entity_poly.pdbx_strand_id
1 'polypeptide(L)'
;VFTSSCLVTGSGDSITNIQTDVLGKEMHLVTLSCNYSTSDSTVYLFWYRQYPGQVIQYILSKGARSTDSFMNISPFAKDRFSSATGQDFTELTISHLTLNDSAIYYCALRLTALYFIHTLNKNYQNHRTYGMHLC
;
A
#
# COMPACT_ATOMS: atom_id res chain seq x y z
N VAL A 1 8.22 -5.35 12.92
CA VAL A 1 6.76 -5.59 12.84
C VAL A 1 6.26 -4.74 11.70
N PHE A 2 5.65 -5.34 10.69
CA PHE A 2 5.09 -4.64 9.53
C PHE A 2 3.59 -4.53 9.76
N THR A 3 3.08 -3.32 9.87
CA THR A 3 1.62 -3.12 9.93
C THR A 3 1.14 -2.78 8.55
N SER A 4 0.12 -3.47 8.04
CA SER A 4 -0.53 -3.08 6.80
C SER A 4 -1.89 -2.44 7.10
N SER A 5 -2.23 -1.38 6.37
CA SER A 5 -3.46 -0.61 6.60
C SER A 5 -4.09 -0.26 5.26
N CYS A 6 -5.41 -0.36 5.17
CA CYS A 6 -6.17 -0.15 3.93
C CYS A 6 -6.83 1.23 3.87
N LEU A 7 -6.97 1.77 2.66
CA LEU A 7 -7.61 3.05 2.39
C LEU A 7 -8.84 2.85 1.51
N VAL A 8 -10.04 2.98 2.10
CA VAL A 8 -11.33 2.81 1.41
C VAL A 8 -11.64 4.00 0.48
N THR A 9 -12.10 3.74 -0.74
CA THR A 9 -12.50 4.79 -1.69
C THR A 9 -13.84 4.49 -2.39
N GLY A 10 -14.94 5.07 -1.91
CA GLY A 10 -16.14 5.38 -2.73
C GLY A 10 -17.18 4.27 -2.97
N SER A 11 -18.41 4.69 -3.28
CA SER A 11 -19.67 3.91 -3.36
C SER A 11 -19.57 2.58 -4.14
N GLY A 12 -19.30 1.48 -3.42
CA GLY A 12 -19.31 0.11 -3.93
C GLY A 12 -17.92 -0.54 -4.02
N ASP A 13 -16.86 0.26 -3.96
CA ASP A 13 -15.49 -0.22 -3.98
C ASP A 13 -14.98 -0.44 -2.55
N SER A 14 -14.17 -1.48 -2.35
CA SER A 14 -13.51 -1.74 -1.07
C SER A 14 -12.08 -2.21 -1.29
N ILE A 15 -11.21 -1.92 -0.33
CA ILE A 15 -9.90 -2.54 -0.22
C ILE A 15 -9.67 -2.87 1.25
N THR A 16 -9.24 -4.10 1.52
CA THR A 16 -9.09 -4.66 2.87
C THR A 16 -7.79 -5.42 2.96
N ASN A 17 -7.09 -5.24 4.06
CA ASN A 17 -5.82 -5.89 4.30
C ASN A 17 -6.09 -7.31 4.81
N ILE A 18 -5.29 -8.27 4.36
CA ILE A 18 -5.38 -9.65 4.84
C ILE A 18 -4.69 -9.79 6.22
N GLN A 19 -3.65 -9.01 6.50
CA GLN A 19 -2.77 -9.17 7.65
C GLN A 19 -2.46 -7.84 8.35
N THR A 20 -3.00 -7.61 9.55
CA THR A 20 -2.76 -6.37 10.32
C THR A 20 -1.32 -6.22 10.80
N ASP A 21 -0.68 -7.33 11.18
CA ASP A 21 0.71 -7.40 11.62
C ASP A 21 1.43 -8.58 10.96
N VAL A 22 2.52 -8.27 10.25
CA VAL A 22 3.40 -9.27 9.66
C VAL A 22 4.76 -9.21 10.35
N LEU A 23 5.27 -10.37 10.74
CA LEU A 23 6.63 -10.52 11.28
C LEU A 23 7.52 -11.11 10.20
N GLY A 24 8.51 -10.34 9.78
CA GLY A 24 9.54 -10.79 8.85
C GLY A 24 10.83 -11.12 9.59
N LYS A 25 11.58 -12.08 9.05
CA LYS A 25 12.96 -12.37 9.47
C LYS A 25 13.92 -11.59 8.58
N GLU A 26 14.99 -11.04 9.16
CA GLU A 26 16.04 -10.39 8.37
C GLU A 26 16.56 -11.31 7.25
N MET A 27 16.94 -10.69 6.13
CA MET A 27 17.46 -11.36 4.94
C MET A 27 16.47 -12.28 4.21
N HIS A 28 15.24 -12.44 4.73
CA HIS A 28 14.16 -13.19 4.07
C HIS A 28 13.24 -12.26 3.28
N LEU A 29 12.37 -12.86 2.47
CA LEU A 29 11.29 -12.15 1.81
C LEU A 29 10.03 -12.12 2.68
N VAL A 30 9.23 -11.07 2.51
CA VAL A 30 7.88 -10.98 3.09
C VAL A 30 6.90 -10.51 2.03
N THR A 31 5.67 -11.00 2.12
CA THR A 31 4.57 -10.60 1.24
C THR A 31 3.47 -9.96 2.08
N LEU A 32 3.08 -8.76 1.68
CA LEU A 32 1.90 -8.06 2.21
C LEU A 32 0.79 -8.17 1.16
N SER A 33 -0.45 -8.45 1.59
CA SER A 33 -1.54 -8.72 0.67
C SER A 33 -2.79 -7.92 1.04
N CYS A 34 -3.45 -7.35 0.04
CA CYS A 34 -4.73 -6.67 0.16
C CYS A 34 -5.73 -7.23 -0.84
N ASN A 35 -6.95 -7.47 -0.39
CA ASN A 35 -8.08 -7.78 -1.25
C ASN A 35 -8.79 -6.49 -1.65
N TYR A 36 -9.29 -6.41 -2.88
CA TYR A 36 -10.10 -5.30 -3.35
C TYR A 36 -11.34 -5.80 -4.09
N SER A 37 -12.43 -5.05 -3.96
CA SER A 37 -13.65 -5.25 -4.71
C SER A 37 -13.97 -3.99 -5.48
N THR A 38 -14.23 -4.13 -6.78
CA THR A 38 -14.67 -3.05 -7.66
C THR A 38 -15.34 -3.60 -8.90
N SER A 39 -16.32 -2.88 -9.43
CA SER A 39 -16.94 -3.17 -10.72
C SER A 39 -16.09 -2.72 -11.93
N ASP A 40 -15.04 -1.94 -11.71
CA ASP A 40 -14.23 -1.39 -12.80
C ASP A 40 -13.37 -2.47 -13.48
N SER A 41 -13.38 -2.50 -14.81
CA SER A 41 -12.45 -3.38 -15.56
C SER A 41 -11.02 -2.83 -15.57
N THR A 42 -10.86 -1.51 -15.47
CA THR A 42 -9.59 -0.79 -15.45
C THR A 42 -9.19 -0.46 -14.01
N VAL A 43 -8.23 -1.21 -13.48
CA VAL A 43 -7.86 -1.17 -12.06
C VAL A 43 -6.39 -0.81 -11.89
N TYR A 44 -6.12 0.22 -11.08
CA TYR A 44 -4.77 0.60 -10.67
C TYR A 44 -4.65 0.49 -9.15
N LEU A 45 -3.62 -0.24 -8.72
CA LEU A 45 -3.33 -0.52 -7.32
C LEU A 45 -2.00 0.13 -6.96
N PHE A 46 -1.97 0.75 -5.78
CA PHE A 46 -0.86 1.58 -5.33
C PHE A 46 -0.36 1.08 -3.99
N TRP A 47 0.96 1.10 -3.83
CA TRP A 47 1.63 0.74 -2.58
C TRP A 47 2.43 1.93 -2.05
N TYR A 48 2.24 2.19 -0.77
CA TYR A 48 2.92 3.23 -0.03
C TYR A 48 3.48 2.70 1.28
N ARG A 49 4.44 3.43 1.84
CA ARG A 49 4.99 3.15 3.16
C ARG A 49 5.11 4.43 3.98
N GLN A 50 4.94 4.31 5.28
CA GLN A 50 5.14 5.38 6.23
C GLN A 50 5.94 4.89 7.43
N TYR A 51 7.07 5.55 7.67
CA TYR A 51 7.79 5.38 8.93
C TYR A 51 7.11 6.15 10.06
N PRO A 52 7.24 5.69 11.32
CA PRO A 52 6.75 6.43 12.47
C PRO A 52 7.23 7.90 12.45
N GLY A 53 6.28 8.84 12.48
CA GLY A 53 6.62 10.27 12.44
C GLY A 53 7.23 10.74 11.11
N GLN A 54 6.90 10.10 9.98
CA GLN A 54 7.31 10.57 8.66
C GLN A 54 6.12 10.68 7.70
N VAL A 55 6.36 11.39 6.60
CA VAL A 55 5.42 11.51 5.48
C VAL A 55 5.29 10.17 4.73
N ILE A 56 4.15 9.98 4.08
CA ILE A 56 3.89 8.79 3.27
C ILE A 56 4.77 8.82 2.02
N GLN A 57 5.44 7.70 1.74
CA GLN A 57 6.31 7.50 0.59
C GLN A 57 5.65 6.56 -0.42
N TYR A 58 5.62 6.96 -1.69
CA TYR A 58 5.19 6.11 -2.79
C TYR A 58 6.24 5.03 -3.09
N ILE A 59 5.83 3.76 -3.10
CA ILE A 59 6.70 2.63 -3.47
C ILE A 59 6.51 2.31 -4.94
N LEU A 60 5.31 1.91 -5.33
CA LEU A 60 5.00 1.46 -6.68
C LEU A 60 3.50 1.51 -6.97
N SER A 61 3.15 1.37 -8.24
CA SER A 61 1.80 1.09 -8.72
C SER A 61 1.82 -0.01 -9.77
N LYS A 62 0.78 -0.83 -9.75
CA LYS A 62 0.61 -1.99 -10.62
C LYS A 62 -0.83 -1.98 -11.13
N GLY A 63 -0.99 -2.15 -12.44
CA GLY A 63 -2.32 -2.33 -13.01
C GLY A 63 -2.80 -3.76 -12.82
N ALA A 64 -4.10 -3.95 -12.74
CA ALA A 64 -4.76 -5.25 -12.66
C ALA A 64 -5.83 -5.36 -13.75
N ARG A 65 -6.38 -6.58 -13.93
CA ARG A 65 -7.43 -6.89 -14.91
C ARG A 65 -7.00 -6.46 -16.33
N SER A 66 -7.71 -5.52 -16.96
CA SER A 66 -7.39 -5.05 -18.32
C SER A 66 -6.07 -4.25 -18.42
N THR A 67 -5.43 -3.95 -17.29
CA THR A 67 -4.22 -3.11 -17.22
C THR A 67 -3.02 -3.82 -16.57
N ASP A 68 -3.04 -5.15 -16.50
CA ASP A 68 -2.01 -5.99 -15.85
C ASP A 68 -0.55 -5.74 -16.33
N SER A 69 -0.36 -5.25 -17.55
CA SER A 69 0.95 -4.87 -18.10
C SER A 69 1.52 -3.59 -17.49
N PHE A 70 0.70 -2.72 -16.89
CA PHE A 70 1.15 -1.47 -16.30
C PHE A 70 1.96 -1.70 -15.02
N MET A 71 3.10 -1.02 -14.90
CA MET A 71 3.89 -0.96 -13.68
C MET A 71 4.69 0.34 -13.63
N ASN A 72 4.70 0.97 -12.46
CA ASN A 72 5.57 2.10 -12.16
C ASN A 72 6.15 1.91 -10.76
N ILE A 73 7.46 2.08 -10.60
CA ILE A 73 8.15 1.83 -9.34
C ILE A 73 9.14 2.96 -9.03
N SER A 74 9.17 3.37 -7.77
CA SER A 74 10.09 4.37 -7.25
C SER A 74 11.55 3.91 -7.37
N PRO A 75 12.52 4.81 -7.64
CA PRO A 75 13.93 4.44 -7.78
C PRO A 75 14.49 3.66 -6.60
N PHE A 76 14.15 4.02 -5.36
CA PHE A 76 14.64 3.34 -4.16
C PHE A 76 14.10 1.90 -3.98
N ALA A 77 13.03 1.57 -4.70
CA ALA A 77 12.27 0.33 -4.52
C ALA A 77 12.63 -0.73 -5.57
N LYS A 78 13.24 -0.34 -6.69
CA LYS A 78 13.44 -1.17 -7.90
C LYS A 78 14.06 -2.55 -7.65
N ASP A 79 15.02 -2.64 -6.73
CA ASP A 79 15.79 -3.88 -6.55
C ASP A 79 15.19 -4.83 -5.51
N ARG A 80 14.32 -4.31 -4.63
CA ARG A 80 13.83 -5.07 -3.46
C ARG A 80 12.32 -5.21 -3.37
N PHE A 81 11.57 -4.39 -4.10
CA PHE A 81 10.12 -4.37 -4.02
C PHE A 81 9.53 -4.83 -5.35
N SER A 82 8.58 -5.74 -5.28
CA SER A 82 7.81 -6.18 -6.44
C SER A 82 6.34 -6.30 -6.06
N SER A 83 5.46 -6.28 -7.06
CA SER A 83 4.03 -6.43 -6.82
C SER A 83 3.41 -7.40 -7.81
N ALA A 84 2.52 -8.22 -7.27
CA ALA A 84 1.65 -9.12 -8.02
C ALA A 84 0.20 -8.66 -7.83
N THR A 85 -0.63 -8.88 -8.85
CA THR A 85 -2.04 -8.49 -8.83
C THR A 85 -2.87 -9.58 -9.47
N GLY A 86 -4.01 -9.87 -8.86
CA GLY A 86 -5.04 -10.75 -9.41
C GLY A 86 -6.34 -10.00 -9.69
N GLN A 87 -7.41 -10.76 -9.81
CA GLN A 87 -8.74 -10.23 -10.13
C GLN A 87 -9.34 -9.36 -9.01
N ASP A 88 -8.96 -9.67 -7.77
CA ASP A 88 -9.51 -9.12 -6.53
C ASP A 88 -8.45 -8.99 -5.43
N PHE A 89 -7.16 -9.10 -5.77
CA PHE A 89 -6.07 -8.92 -4.81
C PHE A 89 -4.86 -8.19 -5.39
N THR A 90 -4.08 -7.59 -4.51
CA THR A 90 -2.71 -7.12 -4.77
C THR A 90 -1.79 -7.56 -3.67
N GLU A 91 -0.56 -7.86 -4.05
CA GLU A 91 0.51 -8.22 -3.14
C GLU A 91 1.72 -7.32 -3.35
N LEU A 92 2.42 -7.02 -2.27
CA LEU A 92 3.73 -6.38 -2.26
C LEU A 92 4.73 -7.35 -1.64
N THR A 93 5.72 -7.74 -2.42
CA THR A 93 6.83 -8.56 -1.95
C THR A 93 8.03 -7.65 -1.68
N ILE A 94 8.63 -7.82 -0.51
CA ILE A 94 9.86 -7.13 -0.11
C ILE A 94 10.94 -8.20 0.04
N SER A 95 11.97 -8.16 -0.79
CA SER A 95 13.14 -9.04 -0.69
C SER A 95 14.21 -8.45 0.22
N HIS A 96 15.05 -9.33 0.77
CA HIS A 96 16.17 -8.96 1.64
C HIS A 96 15.74 -7.98 2.74
N LEU A 97 14.81 -8.43 3.58
CA LEU A 97 14.28 -7.64 4.68
C LEU A 97 15.38 -7.11 5.60
N THR A 98 15.22 -5.86 6.00
CA THR A 98 16.07 -5.17 6.97
C THR A 98 15.21 -4.53 8.07
N LEU A 99 15.81 -4.16 9.20
CA LEU A 99 15.12 -3.39 10.25
C LEU A 99 14.55 -2.06 9.71
N ASN A 100 15.21 -1.47 8.71
CA ASN A 100 14.77 -0.25 8.05
C ASN A 100 13.51 -0.45 7.20
N ASP A 101 13.02 -1.67 7.02
CA ASP A 101 11.74 -1.88 6.34
C ASP A 101 10.57 -1.82 7.34
N SER A 102 10.82 -1.83 8.66
CA SER A 102 9.76 -1.78 9.67
C SER A 102 8.99 -0.45 9.60
N ALA A 103 7.77 -0.51 9.09
CA ALA A 103 6.93 0.65 8.81
C ALA A 103 5.46 0.24 8.64
N ILE A 104 4.58 1.23 8.49
CA ILE A 104 3.20 1.01 8.06
C ILE A 104 3.16 0.97 6.53
N TYR A 105 2.49 -0.02 5.96
CA TYR A 105 2.34 -0.20 4.51
C TYR A 105 0.89 -0.03 4.10
N TYR A 106 0.65 0.87 3.16
CA TYR A 106 -0.68 1.15 2.65
C TYR A 106 -0.86 0.65 1.23
N CYS A 107 -1.94 -0.06 1.00
CA CYS A 107 -2.43 -0.36 -0.34
C CYS A 107 -3.67 0.51 -0.63
N ALA A 108 -3.81 0.94 -1.89
CA ALA A 108 -4.93 1.76 -2.29
C ALA A 108 -5.40 1.43 -3.71
N LEU A 109 -6.71 1.61 -3.91
CA LEU A 109 -7.40 1.46 -5.20
C LEU A 109 -7.67 2.88 -5.76
N ARG A 110 -7.26 3.14 -7.02
CA ARG A 110 -7.52 4.39 -7.78
C ARG A 110 -6.92 5.71 -7.25
N LEU A 111 -6.89 6.71 -8.14
CA LEU A 111 -6.27 8.05 -8.00
C LEU A 111 -6.80 8.90 -6.83
N THR A 112 -7.95 8.58 -6.23
CA THR A 112 -8.42 9.19 -4.96
C THR A 112 -7.42 8.99 -3.82
N ALA A 113 -6.55 7.98 -3.92
CA ALA A 113 -5.39 7.80 -3.05
C ALA A 113 -4.48 9.04 -2.99
N LEU A 114 -4.29 9.77 -4.11
CA LEU A 114 -3.48 11.00 -4.11
C LEU A 114 -4.13 12.11 -3.27
N TYR A 115 -5.45 12.27 -3.36
CA TYR A 115 -6.18 13.24 -2.54
C TYR A 115 -6.13 12.88 -1.05
N PHE A 116 -6.29 11.59 -0.73
CA PHE A 116 -6.21 11.11 0.64
C PHE A 116 -4.80 11.23 1.22
N ILE A 117 -3.76 10.86 0.46
CA ILE A 117 -2.35 11.01 0.88
C ILE A 117 -1.97 12.48 1.00
N HIS A 118 -2.43 13.36 0.10
CA HIS A 118 -2.28 14.79 0.26
C HIS A 118 -2.90 15.28 1.58
N THR A 119 -4.10 14.79 1.90
CA THR A 119 -4.81 15.12 3.13
C THR A 119 -4.10 14.58 4.37
N LEU A 120 -3.65 13.33 4.37
CA LEU A 120 -2.86 12.75 5.46
C LEU A 120 -1.53 13.49 5.67
N ASN A 121 -0.83 13.83 4.59
CA ASN A 121 0.39 14.63 4.67
C ASN A 121 0.11 16.04 5.21
N LYS A 122 -1.01 16.68 4.83
CA LYS A 122 -1.43 17.99 5.37
C LYS A 122 -1.80 17.91 6.86
N ASN A 123 -2.52 16.87 7.29
CA ASN A 123 -2.85 16.65 8.70
C ASN A 123 -1.60 16.32 9.53
N TYR A 124 -0.61 15.63 8.95
CA TYR A 124 0.68 15.40 9.59
C TYR A 124 1.45 16.71 9.85
N GLN A 125 1.42 17.66 8.91
CA GLN A 125 2.01 18.99 9.11
C GLN A 125 1.26 19.83 10.17
N ASN A 126 0.03 19.44 10.51
CA ASN A 126 -0.81 20.05 11.54
C ASN A 126 -0.94 19.12 12.76
N HIS A 127 0.17 18.89 13.49
CA HIS A 127 0.23 18.06 14.70
C HIS A 127 -0.93 18.32 15.70
N ARG A 128 -1.96 17.45 15.70
CA ARG A 128 -2.78 16.90 16.83
C ARG A 128 -4.18 16.48 16.34
N THR A 129 -4.60 15.26 16.71
CA THR A 129 -5.95 14.64 16.56
C THR A 129 -6.37 14.35 15.09
N TYR A 130 -6.80 13.17 14.65
CA TYR A 130 -7.49 12.03 15.25
C TYR A 130 -6.94 10.71 14.67
N GLY A 131 -6.68 9.73 15.53
CA GLY A 131 -6.41 8.35 15.09
C GLY A 131 -7.67 7.76 14.47
N MET A 132 -7.63 7.49 13.17
CA MET A 132 -8.69 6.77 12.49
C MET A 132 -8.24 5.32 12.33
N HIS A 133 -8.50 4.53 13.37
CA HIS A 133 -8.53 3.08 13.29
C HIS A 133 -9.77 2.69 12.50
N LEU A 134 -9.63 1.97 11.38
CA LEU A 134 -10.68 1.11 10.83
C LEU A 134 -10.02 0.00 9.99
N CYS A 135 -10.18 -1.21 10.53
CA CYS A 135 -9.85 -2.57 10.07
C CYS A 135 -9.00 -2.76 8.81
#